data_AF-A0A7C3XVZ6-F1
#
_entry.id   AF-A0A7C3XVZ6-F1
#
_cell.length_a   1.000
_cell.length_b   1.000
_cell.length_c   1.000
_cell.angle_alpha   90.00
_cell.angle_beta   90.00
_cell.angle_gamma   90.00
#
_symmetry.space_group_name_H-M   'P 1'
#
loop_
_entity.id
_entity.type
_entity.pdbx_description
1 polymer ?
#
loop_
_entity_poly.entity_id
_entity_poly.type
_entity_poly.pdbx_seq_one_letter_code
_entity_poly.pdbx_strand_id
1 'polypeptide(L)'
;NQIACMIHCGSRGFGHQIATDYLDQFISVMKQKYHIDIPDRELACAPFHSKEGQAYFHAMNCAINIAFLNRQLIFHIVRDVLCKVFRKSPEELGIKLIYDVCHNTAKIEQYEINGKNKKLLVHRKGATRAFTKGMQGIPECYREIGQPVLVGGSMQSASYILVGGHMAKESFYSTVHGSGRVMSRQQAKKRFKGRDLADQMEKSGITVRTRSFSGLAEEAGAAYKDIDDVIDAITQAGLSIPVARMIPIGSIKG
;
A
#
# COMPACT_ATOMS: atom_id res chain seq x y z
N ASN A 1 -1.19 23.00 -13.24
CA ASN A 1 -1.24 21.60 -12.72
C ASN A 1 -1.35 21.61 -11.20
N GLN A 2 -2.13 20.69 -10.62
CA GLN A 2 -2.27 20.53 -9.17
C GLN A 2 -1.02 19.86 -8.57
N ILE A 3 -0.59 20.30 -7.39
CA ILE A 3 0.47 19.64 -6.61
C ILE A 3 -0.19 18.74 -5.56
N ALA A 4 0.30 17.51 -5.42
CA ALA A 4 -0.16 16.54 -4.42
C ALA A 4 1.04 15.94 -3.67
N CYS A 5 0.79 15.49 -2.43
CA CYS A 5 1.76 14.76 -1.63
C CYS A 5 1.26 13.33 -1.39
N MET A 6 2.10 12.35 -1.70
CA MET A 6 1.82 10.94 -1.41
C MET A 6 2.67 10.48 -0.23
N ILE A 7 2.02 9.97 0.82
CA ILE A 7 2.68 9.43 2.01
C ILE A 7 2.58 7.91 1.97
N HIS A 8 3.71 7.24 1.78
CA HIS A 8 3.79 5.79 1.78
C HIS A 8 4.61 5.29 2.96
N CYS A 9 3.93 4.86 4.01
CA CYS A 9 4.55 4.22 5.17
C CYS A 9 3.57 3.26 5.86
N GLY A 10 4.13 2.37 6.67
CA GLY A 10 3.37 1.38 7.45
C GLY A 10 3.59 1.51 8.96
N SER A 11 3.37 0.41 9.66
CA SER A 11 3.46 0.23 11.11
C SER A 11 4.88 0.24 11.68
N ARG A 12 5.89 0.56 10.87
CA ARG A 12 7.33 0.51 11.23
C ARG A 12 7.71 -0.88 11.79
N GLY A 13 8.66 -0.94 12.72
CA GLY A 13 9.10 -2.19 13.34
C GLY A 13 8.01 -2.90 14.15
N PHE A 14 6.99 -2.19 14.63
CA PHE A 14 5.95 -2.76 15.48
C PHE A 14 5.15 -3.87 14.78
N GLY A 15 4.63 -3.59 13.57
CA GLY A 15 3.91 -4.61 12.80
C GLY A 15 4.81 -5.71 12.25
N HIS A 16 6.10 -5.43 12.01
CA HIS A 16 7.06 -6.46 11.64
C HIS A 16 7.24 -7.45 12.79
N GLN A 17 7.44 -6.96 14.01
CA GLN A 17 7.61 -7.83 15.18
C GLN A 17 6.36 -8.68 15.45
N ILE A 18 5.16 -8.09 15.37
CA ILE A 18 3.91 -8.84 15.48
C ILE A 18 3.84 -9.96 14.43
N ALA A 19 4.22 -9.69 13.18
CA ALA A 19 4.21 -10.73 12.16
C ALA A 19 5.20 -11.87 12.49
N THR A 20 6.42 -11.53 12.95
CA THR A 20 7.42 -12.51 13.38
C THR A 20 6.91 -13.37 14.53
N ASP A 21 6.40 -12.76 15.59
CA ASP A 21 5.95 -13.46 16.80
C ASP A 21 4.84 -14.48 16.48
N TYR A 22 3.86 -14.08 15.64
CA TYR A 22 2.75 -14.95 15.29
C TYR A 22 3.08 -15.97 14.21
N LEU A 23 4.07 -15.72 13.34
CA LEU A 23 4.58 -16.75 12.44
C LEU A 23 5.21 -17.90 13.25
N ASP A 24 6.06 -17.59 14.22
CA ASP A 24 6.68 -18.59 15.10
C ASP A 24 5.63 -19.34 15.92
N GLN A 25 4.63 -18.62 16.44
CA GLN A 25 3.51 -19.24 17.14
C GLN A 25 2.73 -20.18 16.22
N PHE A 26 2.37 -19.76 15.00
CA PHE A 26 1.63 -20.60 14.05
C PHE A 26 2.43 -21.84 13.66
N ILE A 27 3.73 -21.71 13.39
CA ILE A 27 4.60 -22.86 13.10
C ILE A 27 4.52 -23.91 14.22
N SER A 28 4.50 -23.48 15.49
CA SER A 28 4.47 -24.39 16.63
C SER A 28 3.13 -25.14 16.81
N VAL A 29 1.99 -24.54 16.40
CA VAL A 29 0.65 -25.10 16.63
C VAL A 29 -0.01 -25.71 15.38
N MET A 30 0.38 -25.27 14.19
CA MET A 30 -0.32 -25.58 12.93
C MET A 30 -0.48 -27.09 12.70
N LYS A 31 0.62 -27.86 12.78
CA LYS A 31 0.58 -29.30 12.58
C LYS A 31 0.09 -30.06 13.80
N GLN A 32 0.62 -29.75 14.98
CA GLN A 32 0.40 -30.53 16.20
C GLN A 32 -1.01 -30.33 16.79
N LYS A 33 -1.53 -29.10 16.73
CA LYS A 33 -2.82 -28.74 17.34
C LYS A 33 -3.97 -28.69 16.33
N TYR A 34 -3.70 -28.23 15.10
CA TYR A 34 -4.74 -28.04 14.09
C TYR A 34 -4.70 -29.05 12.95
N HIS A 35 -3.73 -29.96 12.94
CA HIS A 35 -3.57 -30.97 11.89
C HIS A 35 -3.52 -30.37 10.48
N ILE A 36 -3.00 -29.14 10.36
CA ILE A 36 -2.75 -28.48 9.09
C ILE A 36 -1.33 -28.84 8.66
N ASP A 37 -1.22 -29.65 7.60
CA ASP A 37 0.06 -30.04 7.02
C ASP A 37 0.19 -29.37 5.65
N ILE A 38 1.16 -28.46 5.53
CA ILE A 38 1.40 -27.67 4.33
C ILE A 38 2.86 -27.83 3.89
N PRO A 39 3.14 -27.83 2.58
CA PRO A 39 4.48 -28.14 2.05
C PRO A 39 5.50 -27.03 2.34
N ASP A 40 5.05 -25.81 2.61
CA ASP A 40 5.90 -24.65 2.83
C ASP A 40 5.69 -24.07 4.23
N ARG A 41 6.78 -23.96 4.99
CA ARG A 41 6.77 -23.37 6.33
C ARG A 41 6.43 -21.87 6.30
N GLU A 42 6.71 -21.17 5.21
CA GLU A 42 6.37 -19.75 5.03
C GLU A 42 4.85 -19.51 4.90
N LEU A 43 4.06 -20.57 4.70
CA LEU A 43 2.59 -20.54 4.68
C LEU A 43 1.96 -20.82 6.05
N ALA A 44 2.74 -20.68 7.14
CA ALA A 44 2.28 -20.91 8.50
C ALA A 44 0.96 -20.20 8.82
N CYS A 45 -0.01 -20.95 9.34
CA CYS A 45 -1.35 -20.46 9.60
C CYS A 45 -2.04 -21.18 10.77
N ALA A 46 -3.18 -20.60 11.21
CA ALA A 46 -4.08 -21.20 12.18
C ALA A 46 -5.54 -20.94 11.76
N PRO A 47 -6.51 -21.78 12.18
CA PRO A 47 -7.92 -21.51 11.93
C PRO A 47 -8.32 -20.14 12.48
N PHE A 48 -9.05 -19.33 11.70
CA PHE A 48 -9.35 -17.94 12.08
C PHE A 48 -10.04 -17.84 13.45
N HIS A 49 -10.95 -18.76 13.77
CA HIS A 49 -11.69 -18.77 15.04
C HIS A 49 -10.93 -19.43 16.20
N SER A 50 -9.69 -19.86 15.99
CA SER A 50 -8.87 -20.38 17.08
C SER A 50 -8.37 -19.26 17.99
N LYS A 51 -7.89 -19.62 19.19
CA LYS A 51 -7.28 -18.67 20.14
C LYS A 51 -6.12 -17.91 19.47
N GLU A 52 -5.24 -18.61 18.78
CA GLU A 52 -4.08 -18.09 18.09
C GLU A 52 -4.46 -17.22 16.88
N GLY A 53 -5.44 -17.67 16.07
CA GLY A 53 -5.95 -16.91 14.92
C GLY A 53 -6.60 -15.58 15.33
N GLN A 54 -7.42 -15.61 16.38
CA GLN A 54 -8.03 -14.39 16.93
C GLN A 54 -6.98 -13.49 17.57
N ALA A 55 -6.04 -14.02 18.35
CA ALA A 55 -4.98 -13.23 18.97
C ALA A 55 -4.14 -12.48 17.91
N TYR A 56 -3.76 -13.16 16.82
CA TYR A 56 -3.07 -12.54 15.69
C TYR A 56 -3.91 -11.45 15.04
N PHE A 57 -5.19 -11.73 14.78
CA PHE A 57 -6.07 -10.76 14.13
C PHE A 57 -6.20 -9.46 14.95
N HIS A 58 -6.33 -9.56 16.27
CA HIS A 58 -6.35 -8.38 17.16
C HIS A 58 -5.00 -7.65 17.14
N ALA A 59 -3.87 -8.37 17.22
CA ALA A 59 -2.54 -7.77 17.17
C ALA A 59 -2.27 -7.07 15.82
N MET A 60 -2.64 -7.69 14.70
CA MET A 60 -2.57 -7.10 13.37
C MET A 60 -3.42 -5.82 13.28
N ASN A 61 -4.63 -5.80 13.86
CA ASN A 61 -5.44 -4.58 13.91
C ASN A 61 -4.77 -3.47 14.72
N CYS A 62 -4.08 -3.78 15.82
CA CYS A 62 -3.24 -2.82 16.53
C CYS A 62 -2.12 -2.27 15.63
N ALA A 63 -1.44 -3.13 14.87
CA ALA A 63 -0.41 -2.69 13.93
C ALA A 63 -0.96 -1.78 12.82
N ILE A 64 -2.16 -2.08 12.31
CA ILE A 64 -2.86 -1.25 11.32
C ILE A 64 -3.22 0.12 11.93
N ASN A 65 -3.71 0.17 13.17
CA ASN A 65 -3.99 1.43 13.86
C ASN A 65 -2.74 2.28 14.03
N ILE A 66 -1.60 1.68 14.39
CA ILE A 66 -0.31 2.37 14.44
C ILE A 66 0.10 2.88 13.05
N ALA A 67 -0.16 2.13 11.97
CA ALA A 67 0.13 2.58 10.62
C ALA A 67 -0.71 3.81 10.21
N PHE A 68 -2.00 3.83 10.55
CA PHE A 68 -2.86 5.01 10.34
C PHE A 68 -2.40 6.20 11.17
N LEU A 69 -2.12 6.01 12.46
CA LEU A 69 -1.60 7.07 13.32
C LEU A 69 -0.30 7.65 12.77
N ASN A 70 0.63 6.81 12.34
CA ASN A 70 1.89 7.24 11.76
C ASN A 70 1.67 8.10 10.50
N ARG A 71 0.78 7.69 9.59
CA ARG A 71 0.44 8.49 8.39
C ARG A 71 -0.25 9.80 8.74
N GLN A 72 -1.14 9.80 9.73
CA GLN A 72 -1.82 11.01 10.18
C GLN A 72 -0.84 12.04 10.78
N LEU A 73 0.14 11.58 11.57
CA LEU A 73 1.19 12.45 12.11
C LEU A 73 2.08 13.01 10.99
N ILE A 74 2.48 12.19 10.02
CA ILE A 74 3.26 12.66 8.86
C ILE A 74 2.45 13.67 8.05
N PHE A 75 1.16 13.42 7.82
CA PHE A 75 0.28 14.35 7.12
C PHE A 75 0.20 15.71 7.83
N HIS A 76 0.04 15.70 9.16
CA HIS A 76 0.06 16.91 9.97
C HIS A 76 1.39 17.68 9.82
N ILE A 77 2.53 17.00 9.92
CA ILE A 77 3.85 17.62 9.75
C ILE A 77 4.02 18.21 8.35
N VAL A 78 3.65 17.46 7.31
CA VAL A 78 3.73 17.93 5.92
C VAL A 78 2.88 19.19 5.72
N ARG A 79 1.65 19.18 6.22
CA ARG A 79 0.76 20.34 6.19
C ARG A 79 1.40 21.55 6.85
N ASP A 80 1.92 21.40 8.06
CA ASP A 80 2.51 22.50 8.82
C ASP A 80 3.78 23.06 8.14
N VAL A 81 4.61 22.20 7.55
CA VAL A 81 5.78 22.62 6.76
C VAL A 81 5.34 23.41 5.52
N LEU A 82 4.34 22.93 4.77
CA LEU A 82 3.83 23.64 3.59
C LEU A 82 3.26 25.02 3.98
N CYS A 83 2.47 25.09 5.04
CA CYS A 83 1.92 26.35 5.55
C CYS A 83 3.03 27.34 5.92
N LYS A 84 4.09 26.86 6.60
CA LYS A 84 5.25 27.69 6.97
C LYS A 84 6.02 28.20 5.75
N VAL A 85 6.27 27.34 4.77
CA VAL A 85 7.03 27.71 3.55
C VAL A 85 6.27 28.72 2.70
N PHE A 86 4.97 28.50 2.48
CA PHE A 86 4.14 29.37 1.65
C PHE A 86 3.51 30.54 2.40
N ARG A 87 3.64 30.59 3.73
CA ARG A 87 3.04 31.60 4.62
C ARG A 87 1.53 31.75 4.39
N LYS A 88 0.85 30.61 4.28
CA LYS A 88 -0.59 30.50 4.02
C LYS A 88 -1.22 29.47 4.95
N SER A 89 -2.50 29.62 5.26
CA SER A 89 -3.26 28.64 6.03
C SER A 89 -3.47 27.34 5.21
N PRO A 90 -3.78 26.22 5.89
CA PRO A 90 -4.15 24.98 5.19
C PRO A 90 -5.32 25.14 4.22
N GLU A 91 -6.30 25.98 4.56
CA GLU A 91 -7.49 26.27 3.75
C GLU A 91 -7.12 27.06 2.50
N GLU A 92 -6.27 28.09 2.63
CA GLU A 92 -5.76 28.87 1.50
C GLU A 92 -4.91 28.02 0.54
N LEU A 93 -4.21 27.02 1.06
CA LEU A 93 -3.45 26.05 0.27
C LEU A 93 -4.31 24.89 -0.25
N GLY A 94 -5.57 24.77 0.20
CA GLY A 94 -6.47 23.68 -0.17
C GLY A 94 -5.98 22.30 0.25
N ILE A 95 -5.22 22.19 1.36
CA ILE A 95 -4.63 20.92 1.81
C ILE A 95 -5.75 20.02 2.35
N LYS A 96 -6.11 19.00 1.58
CA LYS A 96 -7.12 18.01 1.94
C LYS A 96 -6.58 16.59 1.76
N LEU A 97 -6.95 15.71 2.67
CA LEU A 97 -6.70 14.28 2.49
C LEU A 97 -7.65 13.75 1.41
N ILE A 98 -7.09 13.26 0.31
CA ILE A 98 -7.88 12.59 -0.74
C ILE A 98 -8.38 11.25 -0.20
N TYR A 99 -7.46 10.37 0.17
CA TYR A 99 -7.78 9.05 0.72
C TYR A 99 -6.58 8.47 1.47
N ASP A 100 -6.83 7.51 2.37
CA ASP A 100 -5.80 6.71 3.03
C ASP A 100 -6.18 5.23 2.89
N VAL A 101 -5.25 4.41 2.40
CA VAL A 101 -5.48 2.98 2.17
C VAL A 101 -4.30 2.12 2.59
N CYS A 102 -4.62 0.98 3.22
CA CYS A 102 -3.65 -0.07 3.55
C CYS A 102 -3.59 -1.12 2.43
N HIS A 103 -2.39 -1.63 2.15
CA HIS A 103 -2.17 -2.70 1.16
C HIS A 103 -1.54 -3.99 1.73
N ASN A 104 -1.28 -4.02 3.04
CA ASN A 104 -0.88 -5.20 3.81
C ASN A 104 -1.84 -5.31 5.00
N THR A 105 -2.88 -6.13 4.87
CA THR A 105 -3.98 -6.23 5.84
C THR A 105 -4.77 -7.52 5.62
N ALA A 106 -5.44 -8.01 6.65
CA ALA A 106 -6.55 -8.93 6.50
C ALA A 106 -7.83 -8.26 7.03
N LYS A 107 -8.92 -8.30 6.27
CA LYS A 107 -10.20 -7.67 6.65
C LYS A 107 -11.34 -8.63 6.55
N ILE A 108 -12.25 -8.54 7.51
CA ILE A 108 -13.50 -9.29 7.42
C ILE A 108 -14.46 -8.53 6.51
N GLU A 109 -14.85 -9.15 5.41
CA GLU A 109 -15.67 -8.56 4.35
C GLU A 109 -16.81 -9.52 4.00
N GLN A 110 -17.89 -9.01 3.42
CA GLN A 110 -19.06 -9.80 3.05
C GLN A 110 -19.23 -9.78 1.54
N TYR A 111 -19.37 -10.97 0.95
CA TYR A 111 -19.55 -11.15 -0.49
C TYR A 111 -20.56 -12.25 -0.78
N GLU A 112 -21.27 -12.11 -1.89
CA GLU A 112 -22.07 -13.18 -2.44
C GLU A 112 -21.16 -14.18 -3.17
N ILE A 113 -21.17 -15.44 -2.74
CA ILE A 113 -20.45 -16.54 -3.38
C ILE A 113 -21.46 -17.65 -3.64
N ASN A 114 -21.64 -18.01 -4.92
CA ASN A 114 -22.60 -19.03 -5.36
C ASN A 114 -24.02 -18.77 -4.83
N GLY A 115 -24.49 -17.52 -4.92
CA GLY A 115 -25.82 -17.09 -4.47
C GLY A 115 -26.00 -17.02 -2.95
N LYS A 116 -24.92 -17.13 -2.16
CA LYS A 116 -24.97 -17.06 -0.69
C LYS A 116 -24.06 -15.96 -0.18
N ASN A 117 -24.60 -15.11 0.70
CA ASN A 117 -23.80 -14.13 1.44
C ASN A 117 -22.85 -14.85 2.40
N LYS A 118 -21.55 -14.69 2.19
CA LYS A 118 -20.49 -15.25 3.03
C LYS A 118 -19.65 -14.13 3.63
N LYS A 119 -19.29 -14.31 4.90
CA LYS A 119 -18.32 -13.48 5.62
C LYS A 119 -16.94 -14.12 5.46
N LEU A 120 -16.01 -13.40 4.85
CA LEU A 120 -14.67 -13.87 4.53
C LEU A 120 -13.62 -13.04 5.24
N LEU A 121 -12.52 -13.66 5.64
CA LEU A 121 -11.29 -12.94 5.97
C LEU A 121 -10.47 -12.78 4.69
N VAL A 122 -10.46 -11.59 4.11
CA VAL A 122 -9.72 -11.29 2.88
C VAL A 122 -8.32 -10.83 3.23
N HIS A 123 -7.33 -11.65 2.88
CA HIS A 123 -5.91 -11.33 3.03
C HIS A 123 -5.42 -10.54 1.82
N ARG A 124 -4.85 -9.36 2.06
CA ARG A 124 -4.20 -8.52 1.05
C ARG A 124 -2.76 -8.29 1.46
N LYS A 125 -1.82 -8.75 0.64
CA LYS A 125 -0.38 -8.51 0.79
C LYS A 125 0.12 -7.93 -0.53
N GLY A 126 0.51 -6.66 -0.51
CA GLY A 126 0.79 -5.90 -1.73
C GLY A 126 -0.44 -5.74 -2.63
N ALA A 127 -1.64 -5.64 -2.05
CA ALA A 127 -2.88 -5.45 -2.79
C ALA A 127 -3.80 -4.47 -2.05
N THR A 128 -4.55 -3.68 -2.80
CA THR A 128 -5.38 -2.58 -2.28
C THR A 128 -6.85 -2.91 -2.49
N ARG A 129 -7.72 -2.57 -1.54
CA ARG A 129 -9.17 -2.67 -1.73
C ARG A 129 -9.64 -1.64 -2.77
N ALA A 130 -10.55 -2.03 -3.65
CA ALA A 130 -11.06 -1.25 -4.78
C ALA A 130 -12.58 -1.39 -4.91
N PHE A 131 -13.32 -0.96 -3.88
CA PHE A 131 -14.78 -0.97 -3.92
C PHE A 131 -15.30 -0.06 -5.05
N THR A 132 -16.36 -0.54 -5.71
CA THR A 132 -17.02 0.16 -6.83
C THR A 132 -18.12 1.09 -6.32
N LYS A 133 -18.68 1.93 -7.21
CA LYS A 133 -19.70 2.92 -6.85
C LYS A 133 -20.88 2.29 -6.08
N GLY A 134 -21.45 3.04 -5.14
CA GLY A 134 -22.60 2.64 -4.35
C GLY A 134 -22.33 1.63 -3.23
N MET A 135 -21.13 1.04 -3.16
CA MET A 135 -20.81 0.07 -2.11
C MET A 135 -20.72 0.72 -0.72
N GLN A 136 -21.20 -0.01 0.29
CA GLN A 136 -21.11 0.41 1.69
C GLN A 136 -19.66 0.51 2.16
N GLY A 137 -19.36 1.54 2.96
CA GLY A 137 -18.02 1.79 3.50
C GLY A 137 -17.13 2.67 2.63
N ILE A 138 -17.64 3.16 1.49
CA ILE A 138 -17.04 4.28 0.75
C ILE A 138 -17.53 5.60 1.39
N PRO A 139 -16.63 6.58 1.65
CA PRO A 139 -17.04 7.90 2.08
C PRO A 139 -18.05 8.53 1.12
N GLU A 140 -18.98 9.31 1.66
CA GLU A 140 -20.10 9.87 0.90
C GLU A 140 -19.66 10.67 -0.34
N CYS A 141 -18.62 11.50 -0.20
CA CYS A 141 -18.07 12.29 -1.30
C CYS A 141 -17.51 11.46 -2.47
N TYR A 142 -17.28 10.16 -2.28
CA TYR A 142 -16.77 9.25 -3.30
C TYR A 142 -17.78 8.15 -3.68
N ARG A 143 -18.96 8.12 -3.05
CA ARG A 143 -19.90 7.00 -3.22
C ARG A 143 -20.34 6.82 -4.68
N GLU A 144 -20.54 7.90 -5.41
CA GLU A 144 -20.97 7.87 -6.82
C GLU A 144 -19.87 7.49 -7.81
N ILE A 145 -18.60 7.63 -7.42
CA ILE A 145 -17.45 7.34 -8.29
C ILE A 145 -16.74 6.03 -7.94
N GLY A 146 -16.89 5.55 -6.70
CA GLY A 146 -16.15 4.40 -6.17
C GLY A 146 -15.01 4.80 -5.24
N GLN A 147 -14.38 3.79 -4.62
CA GLN A 147 -13.32 4.04 -3.67
C GLN A 147 -12.04 4.48 -4.38
N PRO A 148 -11.40 5.59 -3.96
CA PRO A 148 -10.06 5.92 -4.44
C PRO A 148 -9.06 4.80 -4.11
N VAL A 149 -8.24 4.46 -5.09
CA VAL A 149 -7.13 3.51 -5.00
C VAL A 149 -5.86 4.29 -5.30
N LEU A 150 -4.92 4.28 -4.36
CA LEU A 150 -3.64 4.96 -4.51
C LEU A 150 -2.58 3.92 -4.88
N VAL A 151 -1.94 4.09 -6.05
CA VAL A 151 -0.94 3.15 -6.55
C VAL A 151 0.37 3.90 -6.77
N GLY A 152 1.40 3.49 -6.03
CA GLY A 152 2.74 4.07 -6.14
C GLY A 152 3.55 3.37 -7.22
N GLY A 153 4.23 4.15 -8.07
CA GLY A 153 5.32 3.62 -8.88
C GLY A 153 6.60 3.52 -8.06
N SER A 154 7.69 4.03 -8.63
CA SER A 154 8.98 4.21 -7.95
C SER A 154 9.18 5.68 -7.59
N MET A 155 10.30 6.00 -6.95
CA MET A 155 10.68 7.39 -6.72
C MET A 155 11.00 8.18 -8.01
N GLN A 156 11.17 7.50 -9.14
CA GLN A 156 11.49 8.08 -10.45
C GLN A 156 10.33 8.03 -11.44
N SER A 157 9.30 7.23 -11.16
CA SER A 157 8.19 6.97 -12.09
C SER A 157 6.87 7.52 -11.56
N ALA A 158 5.85 7.49 -12.42
CA ALA A 158 4.54 8.01 -12.09
C ALA A 158 3.88 7.24 -10.94
N SER A 159 2.88 7.87 -10.34
CA SER A 159 1.92 7.22 -9.45
C SER A 159 0.51 7.48 -9.96
N TYR A 160 -0.46 6.68 -9.53
CA TYR A 160 -1.83 6.73 -10.04
C TYR A 160 -2.87 6.81 -8.93
N ILE A 161 -3.94 7.53 -9.22
CA ILE A 161 -5.22 7.41 -8.53
C ILE A 161 -6.15 6.63 -9.47
N LEU A 162 -6.78 5.59 -8.94
CA LEU A 162 -7.76 4.78 -9.66
C LEU A 162 -9.06 4.68 -8.85
N VAL A 163 -10.08 4.10 -9.46
CA VAL A 163 -11.29 3.60 -8.78
C VAL A 163 -11.54 2.15 -9.17
N GLY A 164 -12.40 1.44 -8.43
CA GLY A 164 -12.78 0.07 -8.75
C GLY A 164 -13.46 -0.04 -10.12
N GLY A 165 -13.09 -1.04 -10.91
CA GLY A 165 -13.65 -1.30 -12.24
C GLY A 165 -14.82 -2.30 -12.21
N HIS A 166 -15.42 -2.53 -13.38
CA HIS A 166 -16.61 -3.37 -13.53
C HIS A 166 -16.36 -4.86 -13.19
N MET A 167 -15.12 -5.34 -13.31
CA MET A 167 -14.71 -6.70 -12.94
C MET A 167 -14.11 -6.78 -11.52
N ALA A 168 -14.11 -5.70 -10.74
CA ALA A 168 -13.49 -5.69 -9.41
C ALA A 168 -14.02 -6.80 -8.49
N LYS A 169 -15.27 -7.23 -8.66
CA LYS A 169 -15.86 -8.34 -7.89
C LYS A 169 -15.08 -9.66 -8.02
N GLU A 170 -14.44 -9.92 -9.16
CA GLU A 170 -13.69 -11.15 -9.43
C GLU A 170 -12.46 -11.30 -8.55
N SER A 171 -11.95 -10.20 -7.99
CA SER A 171 -10.79 -10.15 -7.11
C SER A 171 -11.15 -9.84 -5.66
N PHE A 172 -12.40 -10.07 -5.25
CA PHE A 172 -12.93 -9.60 -3.97
C PHE A 172 -12.68 -8.09 -3.78
N TYR A 173 -12.92 -7.33 -4.86
CA TYR A 173 -12.68 -5.90 -4.95
C TYR A 173 -11.27 -5.54 -4.50
N SER A 174 -10.29 -6.21 -5.09
CA SER A 174 -8.86 -5.99 -4.82
C SER A 174 -8.13 -5.62 -6.10
N THR A 175 -7.12 -4.78 -5.98
CA THR A 175 -6.27 -4.36 -7.10
C THR A 175 -4.83 -4.19 -6.62
N VAL A 176 -3.95 -3.76 -7.52
CA VAL A 176 -2.53 -3.53 -7.24
C VAL A 176 -2.32 -2.41 -6.21
N HIS A 177 -1.18 -2.41 -5.54
CA HIS A 177 -0.74 -1.32 -4.65
C HIS A 177 0.41 -0.49 -5.23
N GLY A 178 1.15 -1.07 -6.18
CA GLY A 178 2.28 -0.47 -6.84
C GLY A 178 2.82 -1.36 -7.96
N SER A 179 3.88 -0.92 -8.61
CA SER A 179 4.45 -1.63 -9.77
C SER A 179 5.06 -2.99 -9.43
N GLY A 180 5.51 -3.17 -8.18
CA GLY A 180 6.14 -4.40 -7.72
C GLY A 180 7.58 -4.53 -8.20
N ARG A 181 8.40 -5.26 -7.41
CA ARG A 181 9.83 -5.38 -7.66
C ARG A 181 10.13 -6.48 -8.68
N VAL A 182 11.09 -6.22 -9.56
CA VAL A 182 11.71 -7.22 -10.45
C VAL A 182 13.10 -7.63 -9.96
N MET A 183 13.60 -6.96 -8.92
CA MET A 183 14.96 -7.16 -8.39
C MET A 183 14.97 -7.13 -6.86
N SER A 184 15.78 -8.01 -6.25
CA SER A 184 15.97 -7.98 -4.80
C SER A 184 16.68 -6.70 -4.36
N ARG A 185 16.51 -6.31 -3.09
CA ARG A 185 17.19 -5.12 -2.54
C ARG A 185 18.71 -5.26 -2.61
N GLN A 186 19.23 -6.45 -2.35
CA GLN A 186 20.65 -6.73 -2.40
C GLN A 186 21.21 -6.64 -3.83
N GLN A 187 20.48 -7.16 -4.82
CA GLN A 187 20.85 -7.02 -6.23
C GLN A 187 20.84 -5.55 -6.67
N ALA A 188 19.82 -4.79 -6.28
CA ALA A 188 19.72 -3.36 -6.59
C ALA A 188 20.89 -2.57 -6.00
N LYS A 189 21.24 -2.81 -4.73
CA LYS A 189 22.43 -2.22 -4.07
C LYS A 189 23.75 -2.51 -4.77
N LYS A 190 23.91 -3.70 -5.36
CA LYS A 190 25.11 -4.07 -6.10
C LYS A 190 25.17 -3.40 -7.47
N ARG A 191 24.01 -3.17 -8.09
CA ARG A 191 23.90 -2.64 -9.46
C ARG A 191 23.88 -1.12 -9.52
N PHE A 192 23.27 -0.47 -8.53
CA PHE A 192 23.05 0.97 -8.54
C PHE A 192 23.84 1.68 -7.44
N LYS A 193 24.34 2.87 -7.76
CA LYS A 193 24.95 3.77 -6.79
C LYS A 193 23.96 4.88 -6.45
N GLY A 194 23.63 5.03 -5.17
CA GLY A 194 22.61 5.98 -4.75
C GLY A 194 22.92 7.45 -5.07
N ARG A 195 24.21 7.86 -5.06
CA ARG A 195 24.57 9.24 -5.44
C ARG A 195 24.29 9.50 -6.91
N ASP A 196 24.80 8.65 -7.78
CA ASP A 196 24.57 8.75 -9.22
C ASP A 196 23.07 8.78 -9.54
N LEU A 197 22.28 7.99 -8.80
CA LEU A 197 20.83 7.96 -8.92
C LEU A 197 20.17 9.28 -8.47
N ALA A 198 20.60 9.84 -7.35
CA ALA A 198 20.13 11.15 -6.90
C ALA A 198 20.48 12.24 -7.92
N ASP A 199 21.71 12.24 -8.45
CA ASP A 199 22.16 13.20 -9.46
C ASP A 199 21.36 13.08 -10.77
N GLN A 200 21.06 11.85 -11.20
CA GLN A 200 20.18 11.60 -12.35
C GLN A 200 18.77 12.12 -12.12
N MET A 201 18.22 11.91 -10.92
CA MET A 201 16.90 12.38 -10.55
C MET A 201 16.84 13.92 -10.53
N GLU A 202 17.82 14.58 -9.93
CA GLU A 202 17.91 16.04 -9.91
C GLU A 202 18.03 16.60 -11.34
N LYS A 203 18.83 15.97 -12.21
CA LYS A 203 18.92 16.33 -13.64
C LYS A 203 17.59 16.17 -14.39
N SER A 204 16.75 15.21 -14.00
CA SER A 204 15.39 15.04 -14.54
C SER A 204 14.33 15.93 -13.87
N GLY A 205 14.73 16.83 -12.96
CA GLY A 205 13.82 17.75 -12.27
C GLY A 205 13.10 17.13 -11.06
N ILE A 206 13.63 16.03 -10.51
CA ILE A 206 13.09 15.37 -9.32
C ILE A 206 14.05 15.59 -8.14
N THR A 207 13.67 16.46 -7.21
CA THR A 207 14.51 16.73 -6.03
C THR A 207 14.45 15.61 -5.02
N VAL A 208 15.60 15.08 -4.60
CA VAL A 208 15.66 13.94 -3.68
C VAL A 208 16.29 14.33 -2.35
N ARG A 209 15.65 13.94 -1.26
CA ARG A 209 16.26 13.96 0.08
C ARG A 209 16.22 12.56 0.66
N THR A 210 17.38 12.05 1.04
CA THR A 210 17.52 10.70 1.60
C THR A 210 18.41 10.72 2.84
N ARG A 211 18.11 9.86 3.81
CA ARG A 211 19.01 9.58 4.94
C ARG A 211 20.14 8.62 4.56
N SER A 212 19.94 7.80 3.53
CA SER A 212 20.86 6.75 3.12
C SER A 212 20.91 6.60 1.61
N PHE A 213 22.07 6.89 1.01
CA PHE A 213 22.31 6.59 -0.41
C PHE A 213 22.26 5.08 -0.69
N SER A 214 22.62 4.26 0.29
CA SER A 214 22.51 2.80 0.17
C SER A 214 21.03 2.36 0.10
N GLY A 215 20.16 2.96 0.91
CA GLY A 215 18.71 2.74 0.83
C GLY A 215 18.12 3.28 -0.47
N LEU A 216 18.58 4.44 -0.93
CA LEU A 216 18.16 5.01 -2.21
C LEU A 216 18.48 4.06 -3.38
N ALA A 217 19.63 3.39 -3.35
CA ALA A 217 19.98 2.39 -4.37
C ALA A 217 19.05 1.16 -4.35
N GLU A 218 18.48 0.77 -3.21
CA GLU A 218 17.48 -0.32 -3.15
C GLU A 218 16.19 0.02 -3.89
N GLU A 219 15.90 1.32 -3.99
CA GLU A 219 14.65 1.89 -4.48
C GLU A 219 14.76 2.43 -5.92
N ALA A 220 15.87 2.12 -6.61
CA ALA A 220 16.08 2.48 -8.00
C ALA A 220 14.89 2.07 -8.88
N GLY A 221 14.46 2.96 -9.78
CA GLY A 221 13.29 2.75 -10.63
C GLY A 221 13.38 1.47 -11.45
N ALA A 222 14.58 1.15 -11.97
CA ALA A 222 14.84 -0.10 -12.69
C ALA A 222 14.79 -1.38 -11.84
N ALA A 223 14.62 -1.28 -10.51
CA ALA A 223 14.33 -2.42 -9.63
C ALA A 223 12.83 -2.77 -9.58
N TYR A 224 11.99 -1.94 -10.21
CA TYR A 224 10.54 -2.08 -10.27
C TYR A 224 10.06 -2.35 -11.70
N LYS A 225 8.87 -2.94 -11.84
CA LYS A 225 8.19 -2.98 -13.14
C LYS A 225 7.83 -1.56 -13.59
N ASP A 226 7.58 -1.39 -14.89
CA ASP A 226 6.94 -0.17 -15.34
C ASP A 226 5.55 -0.07 -14.69
N ILE A 227 5.26 1.10 -14.13
CA ILE A 227 3.96 1.34 -13.50
C ILE A 227 2.87 1.48 -14.56
N ASP A 228 3.19 2.02 -15.73
CA ASP A 228 2.23 2.26 -16.80
C ASP A 228 1.74 0.89 -17.34
N ASP A 229 2.63 -0.08 -17.58
CA ASP A 229 2.27 -1.47 -17.93
C ASP A 229 1.35 -2.14 -16.89
N VAL A 230 1.63 -1.91 -15.60
CA VAL A 230 0.82 -2.49 -14.51
C VAL A 230 -0.58 -1.88 -14.49
N ILE A 231 -0.70 -0.57 -14.73
CA ILE A 231 -2.00 0.11 -14.83
C ILE A 231 -2.76 -0.32 -16.08
N ASP A 232 -2.08 -0.52 -17.21
CA ASP A 232 -2.72 -0.99 -18.43
C ASP A 232 -3.29 -2.41 -18.25
N ALA A 233 -2.52 -3.32 -17.64
CA ALA A 233 -2.96 -4.69 -17.39
C ALA A 233 -4.22 -4.77 -16.50
N ILE A 234 -4.26 -4.02 -15.39
CA ILE A 234 -5.42 -4.00 -14.48
C ILE A 234 -6.64 -3.28 -15.07
N THR A 235 -6.40 -2.32 -15.98
CA THR A 235 -7.48 -1.64 -16.72
C THR A 235 -8.09 -2.57 -17.75
N GLN A 236 -7.26 -3.27 -18.53
CA GLN A 236 -7.71 -4.28 -19.50
C GLN A 236 -8.46 -5.44 -18.83
N ALA A 237 -8.03 -5.86 -17.64
CA ALA A 237 -8.73 -6.84 -16.83
C ALA A 237 -10.05 -6.31 -16.22
N GLY A 238 -10.35 -5.02 -16.37
CA GLY A 238 -11.55 -4.39 -15.83
C GLY A 238 -11.57 -4.27 -14.30
N LEU A 239 -10.43 -4.48 -13.63
CA LEU A 239 -10.35 -4.48 -12.16
C LEU A 239 -10.32 -3.08 -11.57
N SER A 240 -9.75 -2.10 -12.28
CA SER A 240 -9.70 -0.70 -11.85
C SER A 240 -9.68 0.23 -13.04
N ILE A 241 -10.05 1.49 -12.82
CA ILE A 241 -10.13 2.53 -13.85
C ILE A 241 -9.21 3.68 -13.43
N PRO A 242 -8.23 4.09 -14.25
CA PRO A 242 -7.35 5.21 -13.92
C PRO A 242 -8.12 6.53 -13.94
N VAL A 243 -7.87 7.37 -12.93
CA VAL A 243 -8.48 8.69 -12.76
C VAL A 243 -7.45 9.79 -12.97
N ALA A 244 -6.26 9.63 -12.38
CA ALA A 244 -5.18 10.60 -12.50
C ALA A 244 -3.82 9.91 -12.48
N ARG A 245 -2.90 10.46 -13.27
CA ARG A 245 -1.47 10.12 -13.28
C ARG A 245 -0.68 11.28 -12.68
N MET A 246 0.18 10.98 -11.71
CA MET A 246 1.01 11.96 -11.01
C MET A 246 2.48 11.72 -11.33
N ILE A 247 3.19 12.78 -11.69
CA ILE A 247 4.62 12.75 -11.99
C ILE A 247 5.36 13.32 -10.78
N PRO A 248 6.38 12.62 -10.23
CA PRO A 248 7.13 13.13 -9.10
C PRO A 248 7.96 14.36 -9.51
N ILE A 249 7.94 15.39 -8.68
CA ILE A 249 8.89 16.53 -8.73
C ILE A 249 9.82 16.55 -7.52
N GLY A 250 9.53 15.72 -6.51
CA GLY A 250 10.37 15.55 -5.34
C GLY A 250 10.06 14.28 -4.56
N SER A 251 11.07 13.73 -3.89
CA SER A 251 10.97 12.49 -3.12
C SER A 251 11.81 12.57 -1.83
N ILE A 252 11.17 12.35 -0.68
CA ILE A 252 11.82 12.27 0.63
C ILE A 252 11.81 10.81 1.09
N LYS A 253 12.99 10.17 1.16
CA LYS A 253 13.16 8.77 1.54
C LYS A 253 13.89 8.65 2.89
N GLY A 254 13.42 7.71 3.70
CA GLY A 254 13.99 7.38 5.01
C GLY A 254 15.19 6.44 4.94
#